data_AF-A0A9Q4BQR0-F1
#
_entry.id   AF-A0A9Q4BQR0-F1
#
_cell.length_a   1.000
_cell.length_b   1.000
_cell.length_c   1.000
_cell.angle_alpha   90.00
_cell.angle_beta   90.00
_cell.angle_gamma   90.00
#
_symmetry.space_group_name_H-M   'P 1'
#
loop_
_entity.id
_entity.type
_entity.pdbx_description
1 polymer ?
#
loop_
_entity_poly.entity_id
_entity_poly.type
_entity_poly.pdbx_seq_one_letter_code
_entity_poly.pdbx_strand_id
1 'polypeptide(L)'
;MIIKYTNYTDGIHEFEFNEDAKTLGLNEPLSGNVNLMVRMDKSHSQIVLNCKLTVNAKFDCDRCGEELTAELKSDFKLVYLFGNNPDNSSETVNLYYLTPEQDKIDLRPDINEYAILSIPMKKLCKEDCRGLCPTCGANLNKETCNCTKENINPVWAPLLKLKNNSK
;
A
#
# COMPACT_ATOMS: atom_id res chain seq x y z
N MET A 1 17.59 -5.77 -2.47
CA MET A 1 17.17 -4.47 -3.04
C MET A 1 18.08 -3.34 -2.55
N ILE A 2 19.35 -3.38 -2.94
CA ILE A 2 20.38 -2.40 -2.55
C ILE A 2 21.12 -1.98 -3.81
N ILE A 3 21.30 -0.68 -4.00
CA ILE A 3 22.02 -0.12 -5.15
C ILE A 3 23.33 0.47 -4.65
N LYS A 4 24.46 -0.11 -5.07
CA LYS A 4 25.79 0.48 -4.87
C LYS A 4 26.02 1.54 -5.94
N TYR A 5 25.53 2.76 -5.68
CA TYR A 5 25.46 3.83 -6.68
C TYR A 5 26.84 4.32 -7.18
N THR A 6 27.90 4.08 -6.40
CA THR A 6 29.29 4.41 -6.74
C THR A 6 29.85 3.60 -7.91
N ASN A 7 29.23 2.46 -8.24
CA ASN A 7 29.62 1.63 -9.39
C ASN A 7 29.08 2.15 -10.73
N TYR A 8 28.29 3.23 -10.73
CA TYR A 8 27.60 3.73 -11.91
C TYR A 8 28.06 5.14 -12.24
N THR A 9 28.26 5.40 -13.53
CA THR A 9 28.54 6.73 -14.06
C THR A 9 27.28 7.58 -14.07
N ASP A 10 27.45 8.88 -14.26
CA ASP A 10 26.32 9.78 -14.41
C ASP A 10 25.50 9.42 -15.66
N GLY A 11 24.19 9.56 -15.56
CA GLY A 11 23.22 9.10 -16.55
C GLY A 11 22.08 8.28 -15.95
N ILE A 12 21.27 7.70 -16.84
CA ILE A 12 20.09 6.91 -16.51
C ILE A 12 20.46 5.42 -16.47
N HIS A 13 20.06 4.75 -15.40
CA HIS A 13 20.24 3.32 -15.19
C HIS A 13 18.93 2.69 -14.75
N GLU A 14 18.65 1.48 -15.23
CA GLU A 14 17.44 0.73 -14.89
C GLU A 14 17.79 -0.55 -14.15
N PHE A 15 17.03 -0.83 -13.10
CA PHE A 15 17.19 -2.00 -12.25
C PHE A 15 15.86 -2.70 -12.09
N GLU A 16 15.90 -4.03 -12.07
CA GLU A 16 14.77 -4.85 -11.68
C GLU A 16 15.19 -5.73 -10.51
N PHE A 17 14.43 -5.65 -9.42
CA PHE A 17 14.62 -6.49 -8.26
C PHE A 17 13.40 -7.39 -8.07
N ASN A 18 13.67 -8.65 -7.74
CA ASN A 18 12.65 -9.64 -7.42
C ASN A 18 13.11 -10.43 -6.19
N GLU A 19 12.48 -10.18 -5.06
CA GLU A 19 12.80 -10.84 -3.79
C GLU A 19 11.51 -11.22 -3.06
N ASP A 20 11.57 -12.25 -2.21
CA ASP A 20 10.44 -12.65 -1.38
C ASP A 20 10.26 -11.66 -0.21
N ALA A 21 9.00 -11.37 0.12
CA ALA A 21 8.63 -10.46 1.20
C ALA A 21 9.29 -10.84 2.55
N LYS A 22 9.45 -12.13 2.84
CA LYS A 22 10.11 -12.61 4.07
C LYS A 22 11.59 -12.24 4.10
N THR A 23 12.28 -12.32 2.96
CA THR A 23 13.70 -11.96 2.85
C THR A 23 13.91 -10.47 3.06
N LEU A 24 12.92 -9.66 2.69
CA LEU A 24 12.92 -8.21 2.89
C LEU A 24 12.53 -7.79 4.31
N GLY A 25 12.14 -8.73 5.18
CA GLY A 25 11.65 -8.44 6.52
C GLY A 25 10.27 -7.78 6.53
N LEU A 26 9.51 -7.89 5.44
CA LEU A 26 8.14 -7.42 5.37
C LEU A 26 7.25 -8.40 6.15
N ASN A 27 6.42 -7.84 7.01
CA ASN A 27 5.47 -8.60 7.82
C ASN A 27 4.09 -8.64 7.16
N GLU A 28 3.19 -9.44 7.73
CA GLU A 28 1.77 -9.42 7.35
C GLU A 28 1.21 -7.99 7.41
N PRO A 29 0.42 -7.56 6.41
CA PRO A 29 -0.28 -8.40 5.42
C PRO A 29 0.49 -8.69 4.11
N LEU A 30 1.72 -8.19 3.96
CA LEU A 30 2.49 -8.36 2.73
C LEU A 30 3.04 -9.79 2.63
N SER A 31 2.91 -10.43 1.45
CA SER A 31 3.35 -11.82 1.28
C SER A 31 3.71 -12.16 -0.17
N GLY A 32 4.57 -13.16 -0.36
CA GLY A 32 5.01 -13.60 -1.69
C GLY A 32 6.08 -12.70 -2.29
N ASN A 33 6.14 -12.64 -3.62
CA ASN A 33 7.20 -11.93 -4.33
C ASN A 33 6.94 -10.42 -4.37
N VAL A 34 8.00 -9.66 -4.16
CA VAL A 34 8.07 -8.21 -4.31
C VAL A 34 8.88 -7.91 -5.56
N ASN A 35 8.24 -7.31 -6.55
CA ASN A 35 8.90 -6.81 -7.75
C ASN A 35 9.07 -5.30 -7.66
N LEU A 36 10.29 -4.82 -7.86
CA LEU A 36 10.61 -3.41 -7.88
C LEU A 36 11.40 -3.07 -9.14
N MET A 37 10.81 -2.22 -9.97
CA MET A 37 11.50 -1.61 -11.10
C MET A 37 11.98 -0.21 -10.71
N VAL A 38 13.27 0.05 -10.81
CA VAL A 38 13.89 1.32 -10.44
C VAL A 38 14.55 1.95 -11.64
N ARG A 39 14.16 3.18 -11.97
CA ARG A 39 14.88 4.04 -12.90
C ARG A 39 15.65 5.08 -12.12
N MET A 40 16.96 4.91 -12.06
CA MET A 40 17.91 5.80 -11.41
C MET A 40 18.43 6.84 -12.41
N ASP A 41 18.26 8.11 -12.11
CA ASP A 41 18.90 9.22 -12.79
C ASP A 41 19.99 9.78 -11.87
N LYS A 42 21.25 9.50 -12.23
CA LYS A 42 22.41 9.91 -11.46
C LYS A 42 23.06 11.14 -12.12
N SER A 43 23.27 12.17 -11.32
CA SER A 43 24.02 13.38 -11.69
C SER A 43 25.18 13.63 -10.72
N HIS A 44 25.94 14.69 -10.96
CA HIS A 44 27.02 15.13 -10.09
C HIS A 44 26.53 15.57 -8.69
N SER A 45 25.33 16.15 -8.58
CA SER A 45 24.81 16.75 -7.33
C SER A 45 23.72 15.93 -6.66
N GLN A 46 23.02 15.06 -7.39
CA GLN A 46 21.90 14.28 -6.86
C GLN A 46 21.71 12.95 -7.59
N ILE A 47 20.98 12.04 -6.94
CA ILE A 47 20.42 10.82 -7.51
C ILE A 47 18.91 10.88 -7.36
N VAL A 48 18.18 10.64 -8.44
CA VAL A 48 16.72 10.54 -8.43
C VAL A 48 16.31 9.11 -8.78
N LEU A 49 15.53 8.48 -7.92
CA LEU A 49 15.01 7.13 -8.13
C LEU A 49 13.51 7.22 -8.41
N ASN A 50 13.09 6.71 -9.57
CA ASN A 50 11.67 6.48 -9.86
C ASN A 50 11.42 4.98 -9.71
N CYS A 51 10.59 4.62 -8.75
CA CYS A 51 10.36 3.26 -8.33
C CYS A 51 8.91 2.87 -8.67
N LYS A 52 8.75 1.71 -9.30
CA LYS A 52 7.47 1.04 -9.49
C LYS A 52 7.49 -0.26 -8.71
N LEU A 53 6.67 -0.34 -7.68
CA LEU A 53 6.56 -1.45 -6.76
C LEU A 53 5.30 -2.25 -7.06
N THR A 54 5.45 -3.57 -7.18
CA THR A 54 4.35 -4.53 -7.22
C THR A 54 4.58 -5.58 -6.14
N VAL A 55 3.62 -5.74 -5.23
CA VAL A 55 3.70 -6.69 -4.11
C VAL A 55 2.36 -7.34 -3.88
N ASN A 56 2.36 -8.64 -3.58
CA ASN A 56 1.15 -9.33 -3.19
C ASN A 56 0.89 -9.17 -1.69
N ALA A 57 -0.38 -9.10 -1.32
CA ALA A 57 -0.78 -9.00 0.06
C ALA A 57 -2.04 -9.83 0.31
N LYS A 58 -2.10 -10.42 1.50
CA LYS A 58 -3.20 -11.25 1.97
C LYS A 58 -3.99 -10.50 2.99
N PHE A 59 -5.30 -10.50 2.81
CA PHE A 59 -6.22 -9.80 3.69
C PHE A 59 -7.50 -10.60 3.87
N ASP A 60 -8.26 -10.24 4.90
CA ASP A 60 -9.64 -10.64 5.00
C ASP A 60 -10.55 -9.60 4.34
N CYS A 61 -11.61 -10.08 3.69
CA CYS A 61 -12.62 -9.22 3.11
C CYS A 61 -13.40 -8.50 4.20
N ASP A 62 -13.44 -7.16 4.16
CA ASP A 62 -14.12 -6.33 5.16
C ASP A 62 -15.64 -6.54 5.20
N ARG A 63 -16.21 -7.25 4.21
CA ARG A 63 -17.66 -7.54 4.11
C ARG A 63 -18.04 -8.96 4.49
N CYS A 64 -17.32 -9.96 3.99
CA CYS A 64 -17.66 -11.37 4.20
C CYS A 64 -16.67 -12.15 5.07
N GLY A 65 -15.51 -11.56 5.41
CA GLY A 65 -14.48 -12.20 6.22
C GLY A 65 -13.71 -13.34 5.52
N GLU A 66 -13.86 -13.51 4.20
CA GLU A 66 -13.09 -14.50 3.45
C GLU A 66 -11.68 -13.98 3.14
N GLU A 67 -10.68 -14.86 3.22
CA GLU A 67 -9.30 -14.57 2.80
C GLU A 67 -9.27 -14.22 1.30
N LEU A 68 -8.59 -13.13 0.96
CA LEU A 68 -8.34 -12.69 -0.40
C LEU A 68 -6.85 -12.35 -0.55
N THR A 69 -6.33 -12.58 -1.75
CA THR A 69 -5.01 -12.10 -2.15
C THR A 69 -5.19 -10.98 -3.16
N ALA A 70 -4.56 -9.85 -2.92
CA ALA A 70 -4.58 -8.69 -3.81
C ALA A 70 -3.15 -8.30 -4.19
N GLU A 71 -2.98 -7.91 -5.46
CA GLU A 71 -1.76 -7.30 -5.97
C GLU A 71 -1.82 -5.79 -5.69
N LEU A 72 -0.88 -5.30 -4.89
CA LEU A 72 -0.71 -3.88 -4.60
C LEU A 72 0.32 -3.28 -5.55
N LYS A 73 -0.01 -2.10 -6.09
CA LYS A 73 0.87 -1.32 -6.95
C LYS A 73 1.11 0.04 -6.34
N SER A 74 2.37 0.45 -6.30
CA SER A 74 2.78 1.73 -5.74
C SER A 74 3.88 2.33 -6.61
N ASP A 75 3.69 3.58 -7.03
CA ASP A 75 4.70 4.34 -7.76
C ASP A 75 5.19 5.47 -6.86
N PHE A 76 6.51 5.54 -6.66
CA PHE A 76 7.10 6.56 -5.79
C PHE A 76 8.44 7.06 -6.30
N LYS A 77 8.84 8.23 -5.80
CA LYS A 77 10.05 8.93 -6.20
C LYS A 77 10.87 9.28 -4.97
N LEU A 78 12.14 8.88 -4.97
CA LEU A 78 13.11 9.24 -3.94
C LEU A 78 14.19 10.14 -4.52
N VAL A 79 14.61 11.15 -3.76
CA VAL A 79 15.68 12.07 -4.15
C VAL A 79 16.80 12.01 -3.11
N TYR A 80 18.01 11.71 -3.57
CA TYR A 80 19.20 11.69 -2.75
C TYR A 80 20.12 12.84 -3.18
N LEU A 81 20.48 13.73 -2.26
CA LEU A 81 21.42 14.82 -2.50
C LEU A 81 22.81 14.45 -2.00
N PHE A 82 23.84 14.79 -2.77
CA PHE A 82 25.23 14.67 -2.30
C PHE A 82 25.61 15.88 -1.46
N GLY A 83 26.08 15.62 -0.24
CA GLY A 83 26.56 16.67 0.67
C GLY A 83 25.94 16.59 2.06
N ASN A 84 26.36 17.52 2.93
CA ASN A 84 25.83 17.59 4.28
C ASN A 84 24.48 18.29 4.29
N ASN A 85 23.55 17.79 5.11
CA ASN A 85 22.28 18.44 5.36
C ASN A 85 22.54 19.86 5.91
N PRO A 86 22.19 20.94 5.17
CA PRO A 86 22.53 22.31 5.56
C PRO A 86 21.78 22.79 6.81
N ASP A 87 20.74 22.07 7.21
CA ASP A 87 19.93 22.36 8.39
C ASP A 87 19.35 21.05 8.93
N ASN A 88 19.55 20.75 10.22
CA ASN A 88 18.94 19.61 10.93
C ASN A 88 17.39 19.72 11.04
N SER A 89 16.71 20.37 10.09
CA SER A 89 15.30 20.76 10.17
C SER A 89 14.47 20.52 8.90
N SER A 90 15.07 20.09 7.79
CA SER A 90 14.29 19.70 6.59
C SER A 90 13.97 18.21 6.60
N GLU A 91 12.91 17.84 7.34
CA GLU A 91 12.21 16.56 7.16
C GLU A 91 11.33 16.62 5.89
N THR A 92 11.94 16.96 4.75
CA THR A 92 11.25 16.91 3.47
C THR A 92 11.03 15.46 3.09
N VAL A 93 9.77 15.05 3.02
CA VAL A 93 9.35 13.69 2.65
C VAL A 93 10.01 13.28 1.34
N ASN A 94 10.63 12.08 1.32
CA ASN A 94 11.35 11.48 0.18
C ASN A 94 12.66 12.16 -0.25
N LEU A 95 13.24 13.01 0.60
CA LEU A 95 14.55 13.60 0.36
C LEU A 95 15.54 13.07 1.38
N TYR A 96 16.64 12.54 0.88
CA TYR A 96 17.71 11.94 1.67
C TYR A 96 19.05 12.60 1.35
N TYR A 97 19.95 12.59 2.31
CA TYR A 97 21.33 13.07 2.14
C TYR A 97 22.28 11.88 2.15
N LEU A 98 23.14 11.79 1.14
CA LEU A 98 24.20 10.80 1.08
C LEU A 98 25.48 11.39 1.67
N THR A 99 25.93 10.80 2.78
CA THR A 99 27.23 11.16 3.36
C THR A 99 28.37 10.66 2.45
N PRO A 100 29.56 11.28 2.49
CA PRO A 100 30.69 10.86 1.65
C PRO A 100 31.13 9.41 1.84
N GLU A 101 30.86 8.83 3.02
CA GLU A 101 31.22 7.46 3.39
C GLU A 101 30.18 6.43 2.92
N GLN A 102 28.96 6.86 2.60
CA GLN A 102 27.87 5.98 2.20
C GLN A 102 27.99 5.64 0.71
N ASP A 103 28.21 4.37 0.36
CA ASP A 103 28.38 3.92 -1.03
C ASP A 103 27.14 3.21 -1.60
N LYS A 104 26.10 3.02 -0.78
CA LYS A 104 24.91 2.22 -1.07
C LYS A 104 23.63 2.97 -0.71
N ILE A 105 22.60 2.70 -1.51
CA ILE A 105 21.22 3.07 -1.23
C ILE A 105 20.46 1.78 -0.91
N ASP A 106 19.85 1.73 0.26
CA ASP A 106 19.00 0.62 0.70
C ASP A 106 17.54 1.02 0.56
N LEU A 107 16.82 0.37 -0.36
CA LEU A 107 15.43 0.70 -0.69
C LEU A 107 14.42 -0.09 0.16
N ARG A 108 14.89 -1.03 0.98
CA ARG A 108 14.01 -1.89 1.78
C ARG A 108 13.06 -1.11 2.70
N PRO A 109 13.50 -0.05 3.41
CA PRO A 109 12.60 0.74 4.26
C PRO A 109 11.50 1.43 3.45
N ASP A 110 11.86 2.09 2.35
CA ASP A 110 10.90 2.78 1.48
C ASP A 110 9.89 1.80 0.89
N ILE A 111 10.34 0.61 0.45
CA ILE A 111 9.45 -0.42 -0.09
C ILE A 111 8.38 -0.82 0.93
N ASN A 112 8.75 -1.00 2.19
CA ASN A 112 7.81 -1.34 3.25
C ASN A 112 6.77 -0.22 3.45
N GLU A 113 7.24 1.02 3.56
CA GLU A 113 6.38 2.19 3.74
C GLU A 113 5.39 2.34 2.58
N TYR A 114 5.90 2.35 1.34
CA TYR A 114 5.07 2.51 0.15
C TYR A 114 4.15 1.32 -0.12
N ALA A 115 4.56 0.10 0.26
CA ALA A 115 3.68 -1.06 0.21
C ALA A 115 2.51 -0.91 1.19
N ILE A 116 2.76 -0.51 2.43
CA ILE A 116 1.71 -0.29 3.43
C ILE A 116 0.76 0.82 2.99
N LEU A 117 1.28 1.92 2.45
CA LEU A 117 0.47 3.04 1.94
C LEU A 117 -0.38 2.67 0.72
N SER A 118 0.00 1.63 -0.03
CA SER A 118 -0.77 1.15 -1.18
C SER A 118 -1.94 0.23 -0.83
N ILE A 119 -2.09 -0.14 0.45
CA ILE A 119 -3.21 -0.97 0.92
C ILE A 119 -4.53 -0.19 0.74
N PRO A 120 -5.54 -0.76 0.06
CA PRO A 120 -6.81 -0.08 -0.14
C PRO A 120 -7.54 0.12 1.18
N MET A 121 -8.22 1.26 1.34
CA MET A 121 -9.03 1.55 2.53
C MET A 121 -10.13 0.52 2.78
N LYS A 122 -10.59 -0.15 1.71
CA LYS A 122 -11.62 -1.19 1.77
C LYS A 122 -11.17 -2.40 0.97
N LYS A 123 -10.97 -3.52 1.65
CA LYS A 123 -10.51 -4.79 1.08
C LYS A 123 -11.74 -5.65 0.81
N LEU A 124 -12.02 -5.87 -0.46
CA LEU A 124 -13.15 -6.70 -0.88
C LEU A 124 -12.65 -7.88 -1.70
N CYS A 125 -13.18 -9.09 -1.43
CA CYS A 125 -12.85 -10.27 -2.22
C CYS A 125 -13.35 -10.16 -3.67
N LYS A 126 -14.34 -9.29 -3.90
CA LYS A 126 -14.87 -8.88 -5.21
C LYS A 126 -15.64 -7.57 -5.07
N GLU A 127 -15.72 -6.77 -6.14
CA GLU A 127 -16.34 -5.43 -6.13
C GLU A 127 -17.80 -5.46 -5.64
N ASP A 128 -18.55 -6.50 -6.02
CA ASP A 128 -19.97 -6.70 -5.71
C ASP A 128 -20.19 -7.57 -4.47
N CYS A 129 -19.19 -7.72 -3.59
CA CYS A 129 -19.30 -8.58 -2.41
C CYS A 129 -20.54 -8.20 -1.56
N ARG A 130 -21.46 -9.17 -1.38
CA ARG A 130 -22.73 -8.99 -0.65
C ARG A 130 -22.55 -8.99 0.87
N GLY A 131 -21.41 -9.49 1.35
CA GLY A 131 -21.05 -9.52 2.76
C GLY A 131 -21.81 -10.54 3.59
N LEU A 132 -21.71 -10.42 4.91
CA LEU A 132 -22.49 -11.22 5.84
C LEU A 132 -23.87 -10.60 6.10
N CYS A 133 -24.86 -11.44 6.38
CA CYS A 133 -26.14 -11.00 6.91
C CYS A 133 -25.92 -10.35 8.29
N PRO A 134 -26.37 -9.11 8.51
CA PRO A 134 -26.16 -8.42 9.79
C PRO A 134 -26.97 -9.04 10.95
N THR A 135 -27.91 -9.94 10.66
CA THR A 135 -28.77 -10.59 11.67
C THR A 135 -28.26 -11.97 12.06
N CYS A 136 -27.90 -12.82 11.09
CA CYS A 136 -27.53 -14.21 11.36
C CYS A 136 -26.09 -14.57 11.00
N GLY A 137 -25.32 -13.66 10.38
CA GLY A 137 -23.94 -13.92 9.96
C GLY A 137 -23.80 -14.80 8.71
N ALA A 138 -24.90 -15.23 8.08
CA ALA A 138 -24.88 -16.00 6.84
C ALA A 138 -24.12 -15.25 5.73
N ASN A 139 -23.21 -15.92 5.03
CA ASN A 139 -22.45 -15.30 3.95
C ASN A 139 -23.33 -15.15 2.72
N LEU A 140 -23.78 -13.93 2.47
CA LEU A 140 -24.72 -13.62 1.40
C LEU A 140 -24.15 -13.89 0.03
N ASN A 141 -22.83 -14.07 -0.14
CA ASN A 141 -22.23 -14.48 -1.41
C ASN A 141 -22.50 -15.95 -1.75
N LYS A 142 -22.66 -16.81 -0.75
CA LYS A 142 -22.80 -18.28 -0.89
C LYS A 142 -24.24 -18.74 -0.73
N GLU A 143 -24.99 -18.10 0.15
CA GLU A 143 -26.35 -18.51 0.51
C GLU A 143 -27.29 -17.31 0.71
N THR A 144 -28.59 -17.59 0.73
CA THR A 144 -29.62 -16.61 1.10
C THR A 144 -30.12 -16.88 2.50
N CYS A 145 -30.26 -15.83 3.32
CA CYS A 145 -30.87 -15.94 4.65
C CYS A 145 -32.37 -15.56 4.63
N ASN A 146 -33.14 -16.10 5.58
CA ASN A 146 -34.55 -15.76 5.77
C ASN A 146 -34.79 -14.66 6.82
N CYS A 147 -33.76 -13.88 7.18
CA CYS A 147 -33.90 -12.80 8.16
C CYS A 147 -34.83 -11.69 7.63
N THR A 148 -35.77 -11.28 8.46
CA THR A 148 -36.65 -10.14 8.18
C THR A 148 -35.85 -8.83 8.20
N LYS A 149 -35.95 -8.04 7.12
CA LYS A 149 -35.26 -6.74 6.99
C LYS A 149 -35.83 -5.63 7.89
N GLU A 150 -36.97 -5.88 8.53
CA GLU A 150 -37.68 -4.89 9.32
C GLU A 150 -37.40 -5.10 10.82
N ASN A 151 -36.26 -4.60 11.27
CA ASN A 151 -36.10 -4.24 12.67
C ASN A 151 -35.79 -2.74 12.70
N ILE A 152 -36.86 -1.94 12.64
CA ILE A 152 -36.75 -0.48 12.76
C ILE A 152 -36.23 -0.24 14.18
N ASN A 153 -35.05 0.35 14.29
CA ASN A 153 -34.50 0.73 15.58
C ASN A 153 -35.53 1.64 16.28
N PRO A 154 -35.99 1.31 17.51
CA PRO A 154 -36.99 2.11 18.21
C PRO A 154 -36.57 3.58 18.40
N VAL A 155 -35.25 3.86 18.46
CA VAL A 155 -34.71 5.24 18.49
C VAL A 155 -35.03 6.01 17.21
N TRP A 156 -35.07 5.32 16.06
CA TRP A 156 -35.32 5.91 14.75
C TRP A 156 -36.78 5.82 14.31
N ALA A 157 -37.63 5.17 15.09
CA ALA A 157 -39.07 5.10 14.83
C ALA A 157 -39.73 6.49 14.63
N PRO A 158 -39.35 7.57 15.33
CA PRO A 158 -39.91 8.90 15.08
C PRO A 158 -39.65 9.44 13.66
N LEU A 159 -38.56 9.02 13.00
CA LEU A 159 -38.20 9.49 11.66
C LEU A 159 -39.10 8.92 10.56
N LEU A 160 -39.81 7.81 10.82
CA LEU A 160 -40.78 7.25 9.87
C LEU A 160 -41.92 8.22 9.57
N LYS A 161 -42.26 9.08 10.53
CA LYS A 161 -43.29 10.12 10.37
C LYS A 161 -42.92 11.14 9.28
N LEU A 162 -41.62 11.31 8.99
CA LEU A 162 -41.13 12.23 7.97
C LEU A 162 -41.15 11.61 6.55
N LYS A 163 -41.09 10.27 6.44
CA LYS A 163 -41.14 9.56 5.16
C LYS A 163 -42.49 9.72 4.44
N ASN A 164 -43.57 9.95 5.20
CA ASN A 164 -44.93 10.13 4.67
C ASN A 164 -45.29 11.60 4.35
N ASN A 165 -44.43 12.56 4.70
CA ASN A 165 -44.66 13.99 4.49
C ASN A 165 -43.89 14.58 3.28
N SER A 166 -43.22 13.75 2.47
CA SER A 166 -42.54 14.17 1.24
C SER A 166 -43.48 14.17 0.04
N LYS A 167 -44.57 14.94 0.10
CA LYS A 167 -45.47 15.22 -1.03
C LYS A 167 -45.54 16.71 -1.30
#